data_AF-K1RT35-F1
#
_entry.id   AF-K1RT35-F1
#
_cell.length_a   1.000
_cell.length_b   1.000
_cell.length_c   1.000
_cell.angle_alpha   90.00
_cell.angle_beta   90.00
_cell.angle_gamma   90.00
#
_symmetry.space_group_name_H-M   'P 1'
#
loop_
_entity.id
_entity.type
_entity.pdbx_description
1 polymer ?
#
loop_
_entity_poly.entity_id
_entity_poly.type
_entity_poly.pdbx_seq_one_letter_code
_entity_poly.pdbx_strand_id
1 'polypeptide(L)'
;MLLTAMLPVSVFAAGSNDEGSAASGGNAAATTMISDYATFLSCFKVLEGYAQTYAEENAGEDANALIINYIRTGVERYTSGTWEMVCGKENTAFTAYVSEQDTANNTSASALKNLGNFTLPNGNKVDLGHVFGAMDVANYAKAQGMTAAVVQARADMGSWAGDIADLMFCAENVDIPDKVDTTETDVDILAANIRTKYLGVDYGTLNSVGHSFTDTDLYGDMDAFYLTTEMNRGGVALSTIIENY
;
A
#
# COMPACT_ATOMS: atom_id res chain seq x y z
N MET A 1 -28.74 -17.86 13.44
CA MET A 1 -28.90 -16.57 12.74
C MET A 1 -27.70 -15.72 13.17
N LEU A 2 -26.57 -15.88 12.46
CA LEU A 2 -25.35 -15.14 12.75
C LEU A 2 -25.43 -13.85 11.94
N LEU A 3 -25.56 -12.72 12.64
CA LEU A 3 -25.56 -11.40 12.05
C LEU A 3 -24.09 -11.07 11.72
N THR A 4 -23.64 -11.40 10.52
CA THR A 4 -22.35 -10.91 10.02
C THR A 4 -22.49 -9.41 9.84
N ALA A 5 -21.93 -8.64 10.77
CA ALA A 5 -21.83 -7.20 10.62
C ALA A 5 -20.90 -6.93 9.42
N MET A 6 -21.51 -6.70 8.25
CA MET A 6 -20.84 -5.99 7.17
C MET A 6 -20.52 -4.60 7.71
N LEU A 7 -19.24 -4.36 8.01
CA LEU A 7 -18.77 -3.01 8.19
C LEU A 7 -19.05 -2.26 6.87
N PRO A 8 -19.57 -1.02 6.93
CA PRO A 8 -19.86 -0.25 5.73
C PRO A 8 -18.57 -0.03 4.94
N VAL A 9 -18.60 -0.39 3.65
CA VAL A 9 -17.50 -0.26 2.67
C VAL A 9 -17.10 1.22 2.45
N SER A 10 -17.89 2.16 2.96
CA SER A 10 -17.79 3.60 2.67
C SER A 10 -16.81 4.40 3.55
N VAL A 11 -15.78 3.79 4.14
CA VAL A 11 -14.81 4.50 5.03
C VAL A 11 -13.36 4.39 4.55
N PHE A 12 -13.09 3.78 3.39
CA PHE A 12 -11.71 3.57 2.90
C PHE A 12 -11.14 4.69 2.03
N ALA A 13 -11.82 5.85 1.95
CA ALA A 13 -11.29 7.05 1.30
C ALA A 13 -9.84 7.30 1.75
N ALA A 14 -8.92 7.39 0.79
CA ALA A 14 -7.60 7.93 1.06
C ALA A 14 -7.79 9.26 1.77
N GLY A 15 -7.23 9.37 2.99
CA GLY A 15 -7.41 10.53 3.83
C GLY A 15 -7.10 11.79 3.04
N SER A 16 -8.06 12.71 2.98
CA SER A 16 -7.85 14.07 2.50
C SER A 16 -6.58 14.63 3.13
N ASN A 17 -5.70 15.21 2.31
CA ASN A 17 -4.56 15.99 2.77
C ASN A 17 -5.07 17.11 3.68
N ASP A 18 -5.09 16.87 4.98
CA ASP A 18 -5.38 17.89 5.98
C ASP A 18 -4.06 18.30 6.60
N GLU A 19 -3.69 19.55 6.32
CA GLU A 19 -2.56 20.21 6.95
C GLU A 19 -2.80 20.31 8.46
N GLY A 20 -2.02 19.57 9.23
CA GLY A 20 -1.82 19.85 10.65
C GLY A 20 -2.28 18.74 11.60
N SER A 21 -1.38 17.80 11.85
CA SER A 21 -1.33 17.12 13.14
C SER A 21 0.11 17.05 13.62
N ALA A 22 0.32 17.56 14.84
CA ALA A 22 1.62 17.78 15.43
C ALA A 22 2.29 16.46 15.88
N ALA A 23 3.52 16.27 15.43
CA ALA A 23 4.64 15.59 16.08
C ALA A 23 4.34 14.26 16.81
N SER A 24 4.54 13.15 16.09
CA SER A 24 5.12 11.93 16.68
C SER A 24 6.63 11.96 16.44
N GLY A 25 7.41 11.71 17.48
CA GLY A 25 8.86 11.97 17.56
C GLY A 25 9.65 11.43 16.38
N GLY A 26 10.28 12.34 15.65
CA GLY A 26 11.16 12.04 14.52
C GLY A 26 12.36 11.23 14.98
N ASN A 27 12.36 9.94 14.66
CA ASN A 27 13.59 9.22 14.42
C ASN A 27 14.20 9.83 13.14
N ALA A 28 15.50 10.13 13.12
CA ALA A 28 16.13 10.86 12.02
C ALA A 28 15.96 10.07 10.71
N ALA A 29 14.95 10.45 9.92
CA ALA A 29 14.62 9.81 8.66
C ALA A 29 15.78 9.98 7.68
N ALA A 30 16.02 8.95 6.87
CA ALA A 30 16.85 9.05 5.69
C ALA A 30 16.39 10.27 4.86
N THR A 31 17.27 11.27 4.74
CA THR A 31 16.97 12.54 4.07
C THR A 31 16.90 12.42 2.56
N THR A 32 17.28 11.26 2.00
CA THR A 32 17.27 11.01 0.56
C THR A 32 16.07 10.16 0.19
N MET A 33 15.18 10.73 -0.63
CA MET A 33 14.05 10.01 -1.21
C MET A 33 14.56 8.96 -2.22
N ILE A 34 14.06 7.73 -2.11
CA ILE A 34 14.28 6.71 -3.13
C ILE A 34 13.37 7.02 -4.32
N SER A 35 13.96 7.17 -5.50
CA SER A 35 13.25 7.54 -6.73
C SER A 35 13.66 6.71 -7.95
N ASP A 36 14.32 5.58 -7.72
CA ASP A 36 14.69 4.63 -8.78
C ASP A 36 14.67 3.18 -8.27
N TYR A 37 14.41 2.26 -9.20
CA TYR A 37 14.24 0.84 -8.90
C TYR A 37 15.51 0.17 -8.38
N ALA A 38 16.70 0.57 -8.85
CA ALA A 38 17.95 -0.07 -8.47
C ALA A 38 18.31 0.25 -7.00
N THR A 39 18.16 1.52 -6.61
CA THR A 39 18.32 1.96 -5.21
C THR A 39 17.27 1.31 -4.32
N PHE A 40 16.01 1.26 -4.75
CA PHE A 40 14.95 0.54 -4.04
C PHE A 40 15.33 -0.91 -3.78
N LEU A 41 15.65 -1.69 -4.82
CA LEU A 41 15.95 -3.10 -4.70
C LEU A 41 17.19 -3.36 -3.83
N SER A 42 18.22 -2.51 -3.94
CA SER A 42 19.41 -2.60 -3.10
C SER A 42 19.08 -2.40 -1.62
N CYS A 43 18.29 -1.38 -1.28
CA CYS A 43 17.88 -1.13 0.10
C CYS A 43 16.94 -2.23 0.60
N PHE A 44 16.05 -2.72 -0.27
CA PHE A 44 15.09 -3.78 0.05
C PHE A 44 15.78 -5.08 0.45
N LYS A 45 16.84 -5.49 -0.28
CA LYS A 45 17.65 -6.67 0.06
C LYS A 45 18.31 -6.55 1.44
N VAL A 46 18.75 -5.34 1.81
CA VAL A 46 19.32 -5.09 3.15
C VAL A 46 18.22 -5.19 4.22
N LEU A 47 17.07 -4.54 4.00
CA LEU A 47 15.93 -4.61 4.93
C LEU A 47 15.46 -6.06 5.14
N GLU A 48 15.41 -6.86 4.07
CA GLU A 48 15.01 -8.27 4.15
C GLU A 48 15.98 -9.07 5.03
N GLY A 49 17.30 -8.84 4.92
CA GLY A 49 18.28 -9.46 5.82
C GLY A 49 18.11 -9.05 7.28
N TYR A 50 17.79 -7.78 7.55
CA TYR A 50 17.47 -7.30 8.90
C TYR A 50 16.18 -7.91 9.45
N ALA A 51 15.14 -8.02 8.64
CA ALA A 51 13.88 -8.64 9.03
C ALA A 51 14.05 -10.14 9.34
N GLN A 52 14.84 -10.86 8.54
CA GLN A 52 15.16 -12.27 8.79
C GLN A 52 15.88 -12.44 10.13
N THR A 53 16.94 -11.67 10.36
CA THR A 53 17.71 -11.73 11.61
C THR A 53 16.83 -11.38 12.82
N TYR A 54 16.05 -10.31 12.71
CA TYR A 54 15.15 -9.88 13.78
C TYR A 54 14.09 -10.95 14.09
N ALA A 55 13.50 -11.59 13.08
CA ALA A 55 12.51 -12.64 13.27
C ALA A 55 13.11 -13.91 13.90
N GLU A 56 14.37 -14.25 13.59
CA GLU A 56 15.08 -15.36 14.22
C GLU A 56 15.33 -15.11 15.72
N GLU A 57 15.60 -13.86 16.10
CA GLU A 57 15.88 -13.44 17.47
C GLU A 57 14.62 -13.17 18.30
N ASN A 58 13.48 -12.88 17.65
CA ASN A 58 12.24 -12.46 18.30
C ASN A 58 11.09 -13.42 17.95
N ALA A 59 10.86 -14.39 18.83
CA ALA A 59 9.84 -15.41 18.62
C ALA A 59 8.43 -14.81 18.39
N GLY A 60 7.80 -15.23 17.29
CA GLY A 60 6.46 -14.78 16.90
C GLY A 60 6.46 -13.67 15.85
N GLU A 61 7.62 -13.09 15.53
CA GLU A 61 7.77 -12.18 14.39
C GLU A 61 7.87 -12.95 13.07
N ASP A 62 7.35 -12.34 12.01
CA ASP A 62 7.44 -12.83 10.63
C ASP A 62 8.19 -11.81 9.79
N ALA A 63 9.26 -12.24 9.12
CA ALA A 63 10.13 -11.34 8.37
C ALA A 63 9.38 -10.56 7.27
N ASN A 64 8.43 -11.19 6.57
CA ASN A 64 7.65 -10.50 5.54
C ASN A 64 6.69 -9.48 6.17
N ALA A 65 6.06 -9.82 7.29
CA ALA A 65 5.23 -8.88 8.05
C ALA A 65 6.01 -7.66 8.53
N LEU A 66 7.25 -7.85 8.99
CA LEU A 66 8.14 -6.76 9.38
C LEU A 66 8.47 -5.85 8.19
N ILE A 67 8.85 -6.41 7.04
CA ILE A 67 9.17 -5.65 5.82
C ILE A 67 7.97 -4.82 5.35
N ILE A 68 6.80 -5.46 5.23
CA ILE A 68 5.58 -4.83 4.75
C ILE A 68 5.15 -3.70 5.70
N ASN A 69 5.10 -3.99 7.01
CA ASN A 69 4.79 -2.99 8.04
C ASN A 69 5.77 -1.81 7.98
N TYR A 70 7.07 -2.09 7.87
CA TYR A 70 8.11 -1.07 7.86
C TYR A 70 7.93 -0.10 6.69
N ILE A 71 7.78 -0.62 5.47
CA ILE A 71 7.66 0.21 4.26
C ILE A 71 6.34 1.01 4.30
N ARG A 72 5.21 0.33 4.53
CA ARG A 72 3.89 0.95 4.57
C ARG A 72 3.81 2.08 5.59
N THR A 73 4.44 1.93 6.75
CA THR A 73 4.43 2.97 7.80
C THR A 73 5.40 4.13 7.58
N GLY A 74 6.22 4.09 6.53
CA GLY A 74 6.98 5.26 6.08
C GLY A 74 6.16 6.25 5.26
N VAL A 75 5.03 5.81 4.71
CA VAL A 75 4.23 6.61 3.79
C VAL A 75 3.00 7.16 4.53
N GLU A 76 2.99 8.47 4.77
CA GLU A 76 2.00 9.16 5.62
C GLU A 76 0.53 8.84 5.27
N ARG A 77 0.19 8.74 3.98
CA ARG A 77 -1.19 8.42 3.59
C ARG A 77 -1.67 7.03 4.03
N TYR A 78 -0.74 6.10 4.31
CA TYR A 78 -1.01 4.73 4.75
C TYR A 78 -0.78 4.52 6.27
N THR A 79 -0.72 5.61 7.06
CA THR A 79 -0.58 5.57 8.53
C THR A 79 -1.77 6.17 9.29
N SER A 80 -2.85 6.54 8.60
CA SER A 80 -4.06 7.06 9.24
C SER A 80 -4.68 6.06 10.23
N GLY A 81 -5.55 6.53 11.14
CA GLY A 81 -6.19 5.66 12.13
C GLY A 81 -7.01 4.50 11.53
N THR A 82 -7.58 4.68 10.32
CA THR A 82 -8.24 3.60 9.59
C THR A 82 -7.23 2.57 9.10
N TRP A 83 -6.08 3.01 8.58
CA TRP A 83 -4.98 2.12 8.18
C TRP A 83 -4.40 1.36 9.37
N GLU A 84 -4.18 2.02 10.51
CA GLU A 84 -3.76 1.34 11.74
C GLU A 84 -4.75 0.27 12.19
N MET A 85 -6.06 0.49 12.00
CA MET A 85 -7.09 -0.48 12.36
C MET A 85 -7.02 -1.75 11.51
N VAL A 86 -6.68 -1.62 10.22
CA VAL A 86 -6.73 -2.73 9.26
C VAL A 86 -5.37 -3.35 8.94
N CYS A 87 -4.27 -2.64 9.20
CA CYS A 87 -2.88 -3.09 8.96
C CYS A 87 -2.04 -3.15 10.25
N GLY A 88 -2.60 -2.73 11.40
CA GLY A 88 -1.85 -2.58 12.63
C GLY A 88 -0.96 -1.34 12.64
N LYS A 89 -0.46 -1.02 13.83
CA LYS A 89 0.46 0.10 14.07
C LYS A 89 1.87 -0.22 13.57
N GLU A 90 2.69 0.81 13.44
CA GLU A 90 4.13 0.64 13.23
C GLU A 90 4.76 -0.25 14.31
N ASN A 91 5.58 -1.21 13.87
CA ASN A 91 6.49 -1.93 14.75
C ASN A 91 7.70 -1.03 15.05
N THR A 92 7.56 -0.15 16.04
CA THR A 92 8.58 0.83 16.40
C THR A 92 9.88 0.20 16.91
N ALA A 93 9.80 -1.02 17.47
CA ALA A 93 10.98 -1.78 17.89
C ALA A 93 11.81 -2.23 16.68
N PHE A 94 11.16 -2.78 15.65
CA PHE A 94 11.83 -3.10 14.40
C PHE A 94 12.30 -1.84 13.67
N THR A 95 11.53 -0.74 13.71
CA THR A 95 11.98 0.53 13.12
C THR A 95 13.28 1.04 13.76
N ALA A 96 13.39 0.98 15.09
CA ALA A 96 14.61 1.33 15.81
C ALA A 96 15.76 0.39 15.43
N TYR A 97 15.50 -0.91 15.39
CA TYR A 97 16.48 -1.93 14.99
C TYR A 97 17.08 -1.65 13.61
N VAL A 98 16.25 -1.35 12.60
CA VAL A 98 16.74 -1.02 11.24
C VAL A 98 17.69 0.19 11.27
N SER A 99 17.36 1.23 12.04
CA SER A 99 18.21 2.42 12.18
C SER A 99 19.56 2.11 12.85
N GLU A 100 19.55 1.24 13.85
CA GLU A 100 20.78 0.79 14.54
C GLU A 100 21.65 -0.04 13.59
N GLN A 101 21.05 -0.96 12.84
CA GLN A 101 21.77 -1.81 11.88
C GLN A 101 22.32 -1.02 10.70
N ASP A 102 21.59 -0.03 10.18
CA ASP A 102 22.11 0.88 9.16
C ASP A 102 23.37 1.59 9.61
N THR A 103 23.37 2.07 10.86
CA THR A 103 24.55 2.73 11.46
C THR A 103 25.71 1.76 11.65
N ALA A 104 25.43 0.55 12.16
CA ALA A 104 26.45 -0.45 12.46
C ALA A 104 27.11 -1.03 11.20
N ASN A 105 26.33 -1.23 10.14
CA ASN A 105 26.75 -1.91 8.92
C ASN A 105 27.05 -0.94 7.78
N ASN A 106 26.88 0.38 7.99
CA ASN A 106 27.02 1.42 6.97
C ASN A 106 26.15 1.13 5.74
N THR A 107 24.86 0.87 5.99
CA THR A 107 23.82 0.63 4.99
C THR A 107 22.73 1.70 5.04
N SER A 108 21.70 1.56 4.19
CA SER A 108 20.64 2.56 4.01
C SER A 108 19.24 1.97 3.85
N ALA A 109 18.92 0.86 4.54
CA ALA A 109 17.59 0.26 4.51
C ALA A 109 16.49 1.24 4.97
N SER A 110 16.82 2.14 5.89
CA SER A 110 15.93 3.19 6.39
C SER A 110 15.46 4.19 5.34
N ALA A 111 16.13 4.27 4.19
CA ALA A 111 15.66 5.05 3.05
C ALA A 111 14.32 4.55 2.48
N LEU A 112 13.95 3.29 2.74
CA LEU A 112 12.66 2.72 2.34
C LEU A 112 11.45 3.33 3.07
N LYS A 113 11.67 4.11 4.13
CA LYS A 113 10.61 4.94 4.74
C LYS A 113 10.30 6.21 3.93
N ASN A 114 11.13 6.54 2.93
CA ASN A 114 11.00 7.75 2.12
C ASN A 114 10.98 7.40 0.62
N LEU A 115 9.88 6.76 0.19
CA LEU A 115 9.67 6.33 -1.18
C LEU A 115 8.97 7.41 -2.00
N GLY A 116 9.57 7.79 -3.13
CA GLY A 116 8.89 8.51 -4.20
C GLY A 116 8.33 7.54 -5.24
N ASN A 117 7.45 8.05 -6.11
CA ASN A 117 6.98 7.28 -7.27
C ASN A 117 8.08 7.28 -8.34
N PHE A 118 8.32 6.13 -8.95
CA PHE A 118 9.34 5.97 -9.99
C PHE A 118 8.92 4.98 -11.07
N THR A 119 9.74 4.82 -12.10
CA THR A 119 9.48 3.92 -13.22
C THR A 119 10.16 2.57 -13.00
N LEU A 120 9.37 1.49 -13.09
CA LEU A 120 9.83 0.11 -13.05
C LEU A 120 10.57 -0.27 -14.35
N PRO A 121 11.38 -1.35 -14.37
CA PRO A 121 12.07 -1.80 -15.58
C PRO A 121 11.15 -2.10 -16.78
N ASN A 122 9.88 -2.45 -16.52
CA ASN A 122 8.88 -2.68 -17.55
C ASN A 122 8.28 -1.38 -18.16
N GLY A 123 8.66 -0.21 -17.64
CA GLY A 123 8.20 1.11 -18.10
C GLY A 123 7.00 1.67 -17.34
N ASN A 124 6.36 0.91 -16.46
CA ASN A 124 5.23 1.39 -15.67
C ASN A 124 5.71 2.32 -14.54
N LYS A 125 4.93 3.36 -14.24
CA LYS A 125 5.11 4.16 -13.03
C LYS A 125 4.49 3.40 -11.85
N VAL A 126 5.18 3.36 -10.72
CA VAL A 126 4.74 2.64 -9.52
C VAL A 126 4.57 3.57 -8.34
N ASP A 127 3.60 3.22 -7.49
CA ASP A 127 3.43 3.73 -6.15
C ASP A 127 3.67 2.58 -5.15
N LEU A 128 4.91 2.42 -4.70
CA LEU A 128 5.22 1.32 -3.78
C LEU A 128 4.55 1.50 -2.41
N GLY A 129 4.20 2.72 -2.01
CA GLY A 129 3.38 2.94 -0.83
C GLY A 129 2.04 2.21 -0.95
N HIS A 130 1.38 2.34 -2.11
CA HIS A 130 0.14 1.64 -2.43
C HIS A 130 0.32 0.13 -2.42
N VAL A 131 1.33 -0.38 -3.12
CA VAL A 131 1.63 -1.82 -3.19
C VAL A 131 1.78 -2.43 -1.80
N PHE A 132 2.65 -1.86 -0.96
CA PHE A 132 2.88 -2.39 0.39
C PHE A 132 1.69 -2.13 1.33
N GLY A 133 0.93 -1.04 1.13
CA GLY A 133 -0.35 -0.80 1.79
C GLY A 133 -1.35 -1.93 1.54
N ALA A 134 -1.59 -2.25 0.27
CA ALA A 134 -2.48 -3.33 -0.16
C ALA A 134 -2.05 -4.71 0.37
N MET A 135 -0.74 -5.01 0.32
CA MET A 135 -0.19 -6.26 0.87
C MET A 135 -0.44 -6.38 2.38
N ASP A 136 -0.34 -5.28 3.13
CA ASP A 136 -0.41 -5.31 4.59
C ASP A 136 -1.82 -5.60 5.12
N VAL A 137 -2.86 -5.11 4.45
CA VAL A 137 -4.26 -5.36 4.86
C VAL A 137 -4.53 -6.88 4.96
N ALA A 138 -4.03 -7.65 3.99
CA ALA A 138 -4.14 -9.11 3.99
C ALA A 138 -3.15 -9.75 4.97
N ASN A 139 -1.90 -9.28 4.98
CA ASN A 139 -0.85 -9.89 5.78
C ASN A 139 -1.09 -9.71 7.29
N TYR A 140 -1.57 -8.54 7.71
CA TYR A 140 -1.97 -8.27 9.08
C TYR A 140 -3.14 -9.17 9.52
N ALA A 141 -4.16 -9.33 8.67
CA ALA A 141 -5.27 -10.25 8.95
C ALA A 141 -4.79 -11.70 9.12
N LYS A 142 -3.83 -12.13 8.29
CA LYS A 142 -3.19 -13.44 8.41
C LYS A 142 -2.42 -13.58 9.72
N ALA A 143 -1.63 -12.57 10.10
CA ALA A 143 -0.88 -12.55 11.36
C ALA A 143 -1.81 -12.60 12.60
N GLN A 144 -3.01 -12.04 12.50
CA GLN A 144 -4.04 -12.15 13.55
C GLN A 144 -4.74 -13.53 13.61
N GLY A 145 -4.35 -14.48 12.76
CA GLY A 145 -4.94 -15.81 12.72
C GLY A 145 -6.35 -15.84 12.14
N MET A 146 -6.72 -14.85 11.30
CA MET A 146 -8.01 -14.85 10.62
C MET A 146 -8.11 -15.98 9.60
N THR A 147 -9.34 -16.39 9.29
CA THR A 147 -9.58 -17.45 8.30
C THR A 147 -9.12 -17.04 6.90
N ALA A 148 -8.76 -18.00 6.05
CA ALA A 148 -8.35 -17.74 4.66
C ALA A 148 -9.38 -16.91 3.87
N ALA A 149 -10.67 -17.14 4.09
CA ALA A 149 -11.74 -16.36 3.44
C ALA A 149 -11.72 -14.88 3.87
N VAL A 150 -11.42 -14.60 5.14
CA VAL A 150 -11.30 -13.22 5.64
C VAL A 150 -10.01 -12.58 5.14
N VAL A 151 -8.90 -13.32 5.09
CA VAL A 151 -7.63 -12.85 4.52
C VAL A 151 -7.80 -12.49 3.04
N GLN A 152 -8.51 -13.32 2.26
CA GLN A 152 -8.80 -13.01 0.86
C GLN A 152 -9.67 -11.76 0.73
N ALA A 153 -10.76 -11.65 1.51
CA ALA A 153 -11.61 -10.46 1.49
C ALA A 153 -10.85 -9.18 1.88
N ARG A 154 -9.84 -9.29 2.75
CA ARG A 154 -8.94 -8.20 3.13
C ARG A 154 -7.98 -7.83 2.00
N ALA A 155 -7.44 -8.81 1.30
CA ALA A 155 -6.63 -8.58 0.10
C ALA A 155 -7.43 -7.84 -0.98
N ASP A 156 -8.65 -8.30 -1.27
CA ASP A 156 -9.52 -7.66 -2.26
C ASP A 156 -9.89 -6.23 -1.86
N MET A 157 -10.32 -6.04 -0.60
CA MET A 157 -10.74 -4.74 -0.07
C MET A 157 -9.58 -3.73 0.00
N GLY A 158 -8.37 -4.17 0.34
CA GLY A 158 -7.20 -3.29 0.44
C GLY A 158 -6.53 -2.98 -0.89
N SER A 159 -7.03 -3.53 -2.00
CA SER A 159 -6.50 -3.36 -3.36
C SER A 159 -7.63 -3.11 -4.36
N TRP A 160 -7.64 -3.83 -5.49
CA TRP A 160 -8.50 -3.63 -6.65
C TRP A 160 -9.99 -3.50 -6.35
N ALA A 161 -10.54 -4.23 -5.37
CA ALA A 161 -11.97 -4.11 -5.06
C ALA A 161 -12.29 -2.84 -4.26
N GLY A 162 -11.34 -2.36 -3.45
CA GLY A 162 -11.40 -1.06 -2.79
C GLY A 162 -11.37 0.08 -3.81
N ASP A 163 -10.42 0.04 -4.73
CA ASP A 163 -10.26 1.10 -5.73
C ASP A 163 -11.40 1.11 -6.77
N ILE A 164 -12.01 -0.06 -7.06
CA ILE A 164 -13.29 -0.10 -7.79
C ILE A 164 -14.42 0.56 -7.00
N ALA A 165 -14.49 0.36 -5.68
CA ALA A 165 -15.51 1.00 -4.86
C ALA A 165 -15.32 2.53 -4.84
N ASP A 166 -14.07 3.00 -4.78
CA ASP A 166 -13.71 4.41 -4.90
C ASP A 166 -14.07 4.98 -6.27
N LEU A 167 -13.80 4.25 -7.35
CA LEU A 167 -14.23 4.60 -8.71
C LEU A 167 -15.76 4.75 -8.80
N MET A 168 -16.51 3.80 -8.23
CA MET A 168 -17.97 3.84 -8.22
C MET A 168 -18.51 5.00 -7.38
N PHE A 169 -17.88 5.28 -6.23
CA PHE A 169 -18.20 6.45 -5.43
C PHE A 169 -18.01 7.74 -6.23
N CYS A 170 -16.87 7.88 -6.92
CA CYS A 170 -16.57 9.02 -7.77
C CYS A 170 -17.56 9.20 -8.92
N ALA A 171 -18.03 8.10 -9.53
CA ALA A 171 -18.98 8.15 -10.64
C ALA A 171 -20.41 8.52 -10.18
N GLU A 172 -20.87 7.98 -9.05
CA GLU A 172 -22.27 8.09 -8.65
C GLU A 172 -22.57 9.25 -7.68
N ASN A 173 -21.58 9.69 -6.88
CA ASN A 173 -21.82 10.71 -5.86
C ASN A 173 -22.27 12.03 -6.49
N VAL A 174 -23.51 12.41 -6.17
CA VAL A 174 -24.21 13.60 -6.71
C VAL A 174 -23.59 14.92 -6.29
N ASP A 175 -22.81 14.93 -5.22
CA ASP A 175 -22.18 16.14 -4.68
C ASP A 175 -20.86 16.48 -5.40
N ILE A 176 -20.35 15.58 -6.26
CA ILE A 176 -19.14 15.83 -7.05
C ILE A 176 -19.52 16.74 -8.25
N PRO A 177 -18.91 17.95 -8.36
CA PRO A 177 -19.13 18.83 -9.51
C PRO A 177 -18.78 18.14 -10.83
N ASP A 178 -19.42 18.47 -11.94
CA ASP A 178 -19.04 17.93 -13.26
C ASP A 178 -18.86 16.39 -13.29
N LYS A 179 -19.64 15.64 -12.52
CA LYS A 179 -19.54 14.18 -12.49
C LYS A 179 -19.84 13.54 -13.84
N VAL A 180 -19.50 12.28 -13.98
CA VAL A 180 -19.92 11.49 -15.17
C VAL A 180 -21.45 11.38 -15.17
N ASP A 181 -22.07 11.54 -16.33
CA ASP A 181 -23.49 11.24 -16.50
C ASP A 181 -23.70 9.72 -16.56
N THR A 182 -24.07 9.14 -15.43
CA THR A 182 -24.33 7.70 -15.31
C THR A 182 -25.68 7.28 -15.89
N THR A 183 -26.48 8.22 -16.42
CA THR A 183 -27.70 7.93 -17.18
C THR A 183 -27.45 7.66 -18.67
N GLU A 184 -26.21 7.85 -19.14
CA GLU A 184 -25.80 7.48 -20.49
C GLU A 184 -26.04 5.99 -20.76
N THR A 185 -26.68 5.68 -21.88
CA THR A 185 -27.08 4.32 -22.26
C THR A 185 -26.10 3.68 -23.25
N ASP A 186 -25.29 4.48 -23.93
CA ASP A 186 -24.19 4.00 -24.76
C ASP A 186 -22.98 3.64 -23.88
N VAL A 187 -22.68 2.33 -23.83
CA VAL A 187 -21.62 1.78 -22.97
C VAL A 187 -20.25 2.34 -23.33
N ASP A 188 -19.97 2.60 -24.60
CA ASP A 188 -18.65 3.08 -25.03
C ASP A 188 -18.47 4.56 -24.63
N ILE A 189 -19.52 5.36 -24.74
CA ILE A 189 -19.52 6.76 -24.28
C ILE A 189 -19.37 6.82 -22.76
N LEU A 190 -20.16 6.04 -22.02
CA LEU A 190 -20.08 6.00 -20.56
C LEU A 190 -18.69 5.55 -20.09
N ALA A 191 -18.14 4.49 -20.68
CA ALA A 191 -16.81 4.00 -20.35
C ALA A 191 -15.71 5.04 -20.67
N ALA A 192 -15.81 5.76 -21.80
CA ALA A 192 -14.88 6.82 -22.15
C ALA A 192 -14.92 7.99 -21.15
N ASN A 193 -16.12 8.36 -20.69
CA ASN A 193 -16.30 9.41 -19.69
C ASN A 193 -15.68 9.02 -18.34
N ILE A 194 -15.87 7.78 -17.90
CA ILE A 194 -15.27 7.25 -16.66
C ILE A 194 -13.74 7.24 -16.75
N ARG A 195 -13.17 6.75 -17.84
CA ARG A 195 -11.70 6.74 -18.07
C ARG A 195 -11.10 8.14 -18.12
N THR A 196 -11.84 9.11 -18.62
CA THR A 196 -11.34 10.49 -18.75
C THR A 196 -11.31 11.22 -17.40
N LYS A 197 -12.15 10.81 -16.43
CA LYS A 197 -12.34 11.55 -15.18
C LYS A 197 -11.87 10.83 -13.92
N TYR A 198 -11.88 9.49 -13.91
CA TYR A 198 -11.75 8.74 -12.66
C TYR A 198 -10.88 7.48 -12.75
N LEU A 199 -10.85 6.78 -13.90
CA LEU A 199 -10.06 5.56 -14.06
C LEU A 199 -8.76 5.84 -14.83
N GLY A 200 -7.62 5.60 -14.18
CA GLY A 200 -6.28 5.74 -14.77
C GLY A 200 -5.72 7.16 -14.73
N VAL A 201 -6.52 8.15 -14.32
CA VAL A 201 -6.11 9.56 -14.32
C VAL A 201 -5.19 9.89 -13.14
N ASP A 202 -4.34 10.90 -13.29
CA ASP A 202 -3.46 11.36 -12.21
C ASP A 202 -4.29 11.90 -11.03
N TYR A 203 -3.86 11.59 -9.79
CA TYR A 203 -4.58 12.03 -8.57
C TYR A 203 -4.83 13.54 -8.53
N GLY A 204 -3.85 14.35 -8.95
CA GLY A 204 -3.99 15.82 -8.98
C GLY A 204 -4.98 16.35 -10.02
N THR A 205 -5.50 15.49 -10.91
CA THR A 205 -6.54 15.82 -11.89
C THR A 205 -7.92 15.33 -11.46
N LEU A 206 -7.98 14.54 -10.39
CA LEU A 206 -9.25 14.15 -9.79
C LEU A 206 -9.93 15.39 -9.26
N ASN A 207 -11.23 15.46 -9.50
CA ASN A 207 -12.08 16.62 -9.28
C ASN A 207 -12.31 16.92 -7.79
N SER A 208 -11.23 17.25 -7.07
CA SER A 208 -11.18 17.56 -5.64
C SER A 208 -11.78 16.47 -4.72
N VAL A 209 -11.68 15.20 -5.13
CA VAL A 209 -12.15 14.05 -4.35
C VAL A 209 -10.98 13.29 -3.74
N GLY A 210 -11.13 12.83 -2.51
CA GLY A 210 -10.14 12.00 -1.79
C GLY A 210 -10.19 10.51 -2.14
N HIS A 211 -10.76 10.16 -3.30
CA HIS A 211 -10.94 8.80 -3.77
C HIS A 211 -10.37 8.68 -5.18
N SER A 212 -9.61 7.63 -5.45
CA SER A 212 -8.93 7.48 -6.73
C SER A 212 -8.91 6.04 -7.21
N PHE A 213 -8.81 5.88 -8.52
CA PHE A 213 -8.35 4.64 -9.13
C PHE A 213 -7.42 4.98 -10.30
N THR A 214 -6.24 5.51 -9.95
CA THR A 214 -5.22 5.99 -10.90
C THR A 214 -4.52 4.82 -11.60
N ASP A 215 -3.71 5.10 -12.63
CA ASP A 215 -2.89 4.07 -13.28
C ASP A 215 -1.91 3.42 -12.29
N THR A 216 -1.36 4.22 -11.36
CA THR A 216 -0.47 3.69 -10.32
C THR A 216 -1.19 2.82 -9.31
N ASP A 217 -2.47 3.08 -9.05
CA ASP A 217 -3.31 2.26 -8.16
C ASP A 217 -3.63 0.93 -8.86
N LEU A 218 -4.07 0.96 -10.13
CA LEU A 218 -4.34 -0.24 -10.92
C LEU A 218 -3.14 -1.16 -11.05
N TYR A 219 -1.97 -0.62 -11.40
CA TYR A 219 -0.75 -1.43 -11.44
C TYR A 219 -0.35 -1.88 -10.05
N GLY A 220 -0.45 -1.00 -9.05
CA GLY A 220 -0.10 -1.31 -7.68
C GLY A 220 -0.94 -2.44 -7.08
N ASP A 221 -2.22 -2.51 -7.39
CA ASP A 221 -3.12 -3.60 -6.97
C ASP A 221 -2.72 -4.94 -7.58
N MET A 222 -2.38 -4.94 -8.88
CA MET A 222 -1.97 -6.15 -9.58
C MET A 222 -0.58 -6.61 -9.11
N ASP A 223 0.33 -5.67 -8.86
CA ASP A 223 1.64 -5.92 -8.27
C ASP A 223 1.48 -6.51 -6.87
N ALA A 224 0.65 -5.92 -6.00
CA ALA A 224 0.38 -6.42 -4.66
C ALA A 224 -0.24 -7.82 -4.68
N PHE A 225 -1.18 -8.08 -5.59
CA PHE A 225 -1.76 -9.41 -5.79
C PHE A 225 -0.70 -10.45 -6.18
N TYR A 226 0.15 -10.12 -7.16
CA TYR A 226 1.22 -11.01 -7.62
C TYR A 226 2.23 -11.27 -6.49
N LEU A 227 2.77 -10.22 -5.88
CA LEU A 227 3.78 -10.33 -4.82
C LEU A 227 3.24 -11.11 -3.62
N THR A 228 2.00 -10.84 -3.18
CA THR A 228 1.35 -11.59 -2.10
C THR A 228 1.16 -13.06 -2.46
N THR A 229 0.79 -13.36 -3.70
CA THR A 229 0.60 -14.72 -4.18
C THR A 229 1.90 -15.50 -4.18
N GLU A 230 2.96 -14.96 -4.78
CA GLU A 230 4.28 -15.62 -4.82
C GLU A 230 4.89 -15.74 -3.43
N MET A 231 4.78 -14.71 -2.59
CA MET A 231 5.23 -14.73 -1.20
C MET A 231 4.55 -15.86 -0.42
N ASN A 232 3.24 -16.07 -0.61
CA ASN A 232 2.48 -17.11 0.06
C ASN A 232 2.77 -18.53 -0.46
N ARG A 233 3.32 -18.69 -1.67
CA ARG A 233 3.82 -20.01 -2.14
C ARG A 233 5.04 -20.45 -1.33
N GLY A 234 5.79 -19.50 -0.78
CA GLY A 234 6.97 -19.75 0.05
C GLY A 234 8.15 -20.32 -0.72
N GLY A 235 9.28 -20.50 -0.02
CA GLY A 235 10.50 -21.10 -0.58
C GLY A 235 11.37 -20.17 -1.42
N VAL A 236 10.97 -18.91 -1.59
CA VAL A 236 11.73 -17.85 -2.27
C VAL A 236 11.67 -16.58 -1.43
N ALA A 237 12.78 -15.85 -1.35
CA ALA A 237 12.85 -14.56 -0.66
C ALA A 237 12.00 -13.52 -1.41
N LEU A 238 11.37 -12.59 -0.68
CA LEU A 238 10.54 -11.54 -1.27
C LEU A 238 11.37 -10.63 -2.18
N SER A 239 12.62 -10.35 -1.82
CA SER A 239 13.53 -9.59 -2.69
C SER A 239 13.81 -10.29 -4.03
N THR A 240 13.84 -11.63 -4.02
CA THR A 240 14.03 -12.44 -5.24
C THR A 240 12.75 -12.45 -6.09
N ILE A 241 11.57 -12.44 -5.46
CA ILE A 241 10.30 -12.30 -6.20
C ILE A 241 10.25 -10.94 -6.88
N ILE A 242 10.56 -9.87 -6.15
CA ILE A 242 10.58 -8.49 -6.66
C ILE A 242 11.61 -8.34 -7.79
N GLU A 243 12.83 -8.85 -7.62
CA GLU A 243 13.88 -8.74 -8.63
C GLU A 243 13.53 -9.43 -9.96
N ASN A 244 12.76 -10.52 -9.90
CA ASN A 244 12.36 -11.30 -11.08
C ASN A 244 11.02 -10.84 -11.69
N TYR A 245 10.36 -9.84 -11.10
CA TYR A 245 9.15 -9.22 -11.61
C TYR A 245 9.45 -8.27 -12.78
#